data_AF-A0A5M9MZS8-F1
#
_entry.id   AF-A0A5M9MZS8-F1
#
_cell.length_a   1.000
_cell.length_b   1.000
_cell.length_c   1.000
_cell.angle_alpha   90.00
_cell.angle_beta   90.00
_cell.angle_gamma   90.00
#
_symmetry.space_group_name_H-M   'P 1'
#
loop_
_entity.id
_entity.type
_entity.pdbx_description
1 polymer ?
#
loop_
_entity_poly.entity_id
_entity_poly.type
_entity_poly.pdbx_seq_one_letter_code
_entity_poly.pdbx_strand_id
1 'polypeptide(L)'
;MRFIIFPAALQFTTLALASTSAKRQALPWLNGGSCPDSSLSEVCLGTESWCSAYLHLSGYKSQDECFSARGPRPTGSKLPWQQPREGCMEDNSESCRGTEVFCTGIESQERVAACFVARELGPWIHRQTGCSDLNERCLGTDAWCERSQPYWKNKDECLARRQPAPAAPTQTTQTNGKKQWLQAENCPEVSERCLGSEAWCLSNPSEDLLGKDCLSEREEAPFETGQSNCNEKLERCLGTERWCNDNYKALYESRSDCYETRGIPIRAFEEEIARALEPKAQKLARDSFINVAVDTATRQLLNKASIQSAKRAAQEDGLRILDILEKTVEKVTNEGVDRAFARFD
;
A
#
# COMPACT_ATOMS: atom_id res chain seq x y z
N MET A 1 76.00 4.00 -36.99
CA MET A 1 75.80 5.38 -37.47
C MET A 1 74.35 5.56 -37.90
N ARG A 2 73.55 6.31 -37.14
CA ARG A 2 72.38 7.05 -37.65
C ARG A 2 71.96 8.08 -36.58
N PHE A 3 71.68 9.28 -37.08
CA PHE A 3 71.67 10.55 -36.38
C PHE A 3 70.45 10.76 -35.48
N ILE A 4 70.68 11.34 -34.30
CA ILE A 4 69.66 11.90 -33.40
C ILE A 4 69.49 13.38 -33.78
N ILE A 5 68.29 13.79 -34.17
CA ILE A 5 67.92 15.20 -34.39
C ILE A 5 66.96 15.59 -33.26
N PHE A 6 67.39 16.52 -32.40
CA PHE A 6 66.53 17.18 -31.40
C PHE A 6 65.90 18.44 -32.00
N PRO A 7 64.58 18.66 -31.88
CA PRO A 7 63.97 19.93 -32.25
C PRO A 7 64.17 20.98 -31.16
N ALA A 8 64.53 22.19 -31.59
CA ALA A 8 64.76 23.36 -30.76
C ALA A 8 63.47 23.79 -30.04
N ALA A 9 63.57 23.96 -28.71
CA ALA A 9 62.52 24.50 -27.88
C ALA A 9 62.40 26.02 -28.09
N LEU A 10 61.29 26.47 -28.68
CA LEU A 10 60.89 27.88 -28.65
C LEU A 10 60.39 28.22 -27.23
N GLN A 11 61.17 29.03 -26.51
CA GLN A 11 60.74 29.61 -25.24
C GLN A 11 59.77 30.76 -25.51
N PHE A 12 58.48 30.54 -25.30
CA PHE A 12 57.50 31.61 -25.18
C PHE A 12 57.62 32.25 -23.79
N THR A 13 58.22 33.42 -23.71
CA THR A 13 58.15 34.29 -22.53
C THR A 13 56.72 34.82 -22.36
N THR A 14 55.93 34.15 -21.53
CA THR A 14 54.64 34.66 -21.06
C THR A 14 54.88 35.82 -20.10
N LEU A 15 54.63 37.06 -20.55
CA LEU A 15 54.48 38.20 -19.65
C LEU A 15 53.23 37.97 -18.77
N ALA A 16 53.46 37.61 -17.50
CA ALA A 16 52.42 37.56 -16.50
C ALA A 16 52.00 39.00 -16.15
N LEU A 17 50.92 39.48 -16.76
CA LEU A 17 50.19 40.65 -16.27
C LEU A 17 49.63 40.30 -14.89
N ALA A 18 50.29 40.79 -13.85
CA ALA A 18 49.79 40.75 -12.48
C ALA A 18 48.57 41.67 -12.40
N SER A 19 47.39 41.14 -12.72
CA SER A 19 46.11 41.77 -12.37
C SER A 19 46.04 41.83 -10.85
N THR A 20 46.30 43.01 -10.30
CA THR A 20 45.98 43.36 -8.92
C THR A 20 44.46 43.39 -8.78
N SER A 21 43.85 42.20 -8.69
CA SER A 21 42.44 42.04 -8.36
C SER A 21 42.28 42.53 -6.93
N ALA A 22 41.79 43.76 -6.78
CA ALA A 22 41.35 44.27 -5.49
C ALA A 22 40.33 43.26 -4.95
N LYS A 23 40.68 42.53 -3.88
CA LYS A 23 39.77 41.61 -3.19
C LYS A 23 38.55 42.40 -2.77
N ARG A 24 37.47 42.30 -3.55
CA ARG A 24 36.17 42.85 -3.20
C ARG A 24 35.80 42.21 -1.86
N GLN A 25 35.56 43.01 -0.84
CA GLN A 25 35.13 42.49 0.45
C GLN A 25 33.82 41.72 0.24
N ALA A 26 33.79 40.46 0.68
CA ALA A 26 32.61 39.63 0.56
C ALA A 26 31.47 40.22 1.40
N LEU A 27 30.27 40.27 0.84
CA LEU A 27 29.08 40.75 1.54
C LEU A 27 28.73 39.77 2.68
N PRO A 28 28.20 40.23 3.82
CA PRO A 28 27.81 39.32 4.89
C PRO A 28 26.72 38.35 4.42
N TRP A 29 26.75 37.11 4.92
CA TRP A 29 25.66 36.16 4.71
C TRP A 29 24.47 36.52 5.60
N LEU A 30 23.28 36.60 5.01
CA LEU A 30 22.05 36.99 5.69
C LEU A 30 21.10 35.79 5.77
N ASN A 31 20.62 35.45 6.96
CA ASN A 31 19.67 34.33 7.14
C ASN A 31 18.22 34.71 6.80
N GLY A 32 17.97 35.97 6.46
CA GLY A 32 16.60 36.50 6.36
C GLY A 32 16.02 36.83 7.73
N GLY A 33 14.93 37.59 7.75
CA GLY A 33 14.28 38.04 8.97
C GLY A 33 12.84 38.46 8.72
N SER A 34 12.08 38.67 9.80
CA SER A 34 10.71 39.17 9.71
C SER A 34 10.73 40.64 9.27
N CYS A 35 10.30 40.91 8.03
CA CYS A 35 10.10 42.26 7.55
C CYS A 35 8.61 42.63 7.55
N PRO A 36 8.25 43.83 8.05
CA PRO A 36 6.85 44.25 8.21
C PRO A 36 6.12 44.47 6.88
N ASP A 37 6.87 44.72 5.82
CA ASP A 37 6.38 44.81 4.45
C ASP A 37 7.10 43.73 3.63
N SER A 38 6.41 43.16 2.63
CA SER A 38 6.91 42.18 1.64
C SER A 38 8.04 42.72 0.75
N SER A 39 8.97 43.46 1.35
CA SER A 39 10.13 44.06 0.75
C SER A 39 11.04 42.98 0.21
N LEU A 40 11.22 43.02 -1.10
CA LEU A 40 12.10 42.12 -1.84
C LEU A 40 13.55 42.57 -1.65
N SER A 41 14.09 42.34 -0.45
CA SER A 41 15.48 42.64 -0.12
C SER A 41 16.19 41.40 0.46
N GLU A 42 17.51 41.31 0.24
CA GLU A 42 18.34 40.21 0.76
C GLU A 42 18.31 40.13 2.30
N VAL A 43 18.11 41.27 2.99
CA VAL A 43 17.99 41.33 4.45
C VAL A 43 16.73 40.60 4.93
N CYS A 44 15.63 40.75 4.19
CA CYS A 44 14.34 40.14 4.53
C CYS A 44 14.29 38.67 4.10
N LEU A 45 14.65 38.43 2.84
CA LEU A 45 14.53 37.12 2.20
C LEU A 45 15.65 36.15 2.61
N GLY A 46 16.80 36.68 3.02
CA GLY A 46 18.04 35.92 3.22
C GLY A 46 18.79 35.68 1.93
N THR A 47 20.10 35.45 2.06
CA THR A 47 21.03 35.23 0.94
C THR A 47 20.63 34.02 0.08
N GLU A 48 20.10 32.93 0.68
CA GLU A 48 19.66 31.76 -0.08
C GLU A 48 18.49 32.09 -1.01
N SER A 49 17.40 32.65 -0.48
CA SER A 49 16.23 33.02 -1.27
C SER A 49 16.59 34.09 -2.31
N TRP A 50 17.42 35.06 -1.92
CA TRP A 50 17.86 36.13 -2.79
C TRP A 50 18.65 35.61 -4.00
N CYS A 51 19.65 34.78 -3.76
CA CYS A 51 20.49 34.24 -4.84
C CYS A 51 19.79 33.16 -5.66
N SER A 52 18.82 32.42 -5.10
CA SER A 52 18.13 31.34 -5.83
C SER A 52 16.90 31.83 -6.62
N ALA A 53 16.03 32.62 -6.00
CA ALA A 53 14.75 33.03 -6.59
C ALA A 53 14.74 34.47 -7.13
N TYR A 54 15.54 35.36 -6.55
CA TYR A 54 15.57 36.79 -6.90
C TYR A 54 16.87 37.21 -7.60
N LEU A 55 17.56 36.25 -8.22
CA LEU A 55 18.81 36.50 -8.94
C LEU A 55 18.67 37.64 -9.96
N HIS A 56 17.53 37.72 -10.65
CA HIS A 56 17.25 38.77 -11.64
C HIS A 56 17.24 40.20 -11.06
N LEU A 57 16.93 40.37 -9.77
CA LEU A 57 16.98 41.67 -9.08
C LEU A 57 18.37 42.00 -8.51
N SER A 58 19.21 40.99 -8.35
CA SER A 58 20.50 41.10 -7.68
C SER A 58 21.64 41.63 -8.56
N GLY A 59 21.46 41.61 -9.88
CA GLY A 59 22.47 42.04 -10.86
C GLY A 59 23.61 41.05 -11.09
N TYR A 60 23.59 39.88 -10.45
CA TYR A 60 24.54 38.78 -10.69
C TYR A 60 24.11 37.94 -11.90
N LYS A 61 25.06 37.35 -12.62
CA LYS A 61 24.78 36.59 -13.86
C LYS A 61 24.38 35.14 -13.59
N SER A 62 24.65 34.63 -12.40
CA SER A 62 24.37 33.25 -12.00
C SER A 62 24.19 33.14 -10.48
N GLN A 63 23.52 32.09 -10.02
CA GLN A 63 23.41 31.80 -8.58
C GLN A 63 24.79 31.66 -7.94
N ASP A 64 25.74 31.00 -8.62
CA ASP A 64 27.10 30.81 -8.12
C ASP A 64 27.88 32.11 -7.96
N GLU A 65 27.77 33.04 -8.91
CA GLU A 65 28.38 34.37 -8.78
C GLU A 65 27.76 35.12 -7.60
N CYS A 66 26.44 35.02 -7.44
CA CYS A 66 25.73 35.58 -6.31
C CYS A 66 26.30 35.01 -5.00
N PHE A 67 26.21 33.71 -4.78
CA PHE A 67 26.69 33.12 -3.52
C PHE A 67 28.19 33.35 -3.26
N SER A 68 29.04 33.33 -4.30
CA SER A 68 30.49 33.54 -4.15
C SER A 68 30.87 34.96 -3.75
N ALA A 69 29.98 35.93 -4.00
CA ALA A 69 30.16 37.31 -3.54
C ALA A 69 29.83 37.49 -2.05
N ARG A 70 29.36 36.45 -1.35
CA ARG A 70 29.00 36.48 0.07
C ARG A 70 30.05 35.77 0.91
N GLY A 71 30.14 36.18 2.17
CA GLY A 71 30.95 35.53 3.19
C GLY A 71 30.42 34.13 3.53
N PRO A 72 31.14 33.40 4.38
CA PRO A 72 30.72 32.06 4.79
C PRO A 72 29.37 32.11 5.51
N ARG A 73 28.54 31.10 5.26
CA ARG A 73 27.31 30.89 6.01
C ARG A 73 27.64 30.73 7.51
N PRO A 74 26.89 31.38 8.42
CA PRO A 74 27.05 31.17 9.85
C PRO A 74 26.84 29.69 10.24
N THR A 75 27.81 29.10 10.93
CA THR A 75 27.75 27.73 11.46
C THR A 75 27.45 27.79 12.95
N GLY A 76 26.18 27.65 13.36
CA GLY A 76 25.84 27.73 14.78
C GLY A 76 24.48 27.15 15.15
N SER A 77 23.46 27.42 14.34
CA SER A 77 22.12 26.83 14.49
C SER A 77 21.59 26.39 13.14
N LYS A 78 20.99 25.19 13.12
CA LYS A 78 20.22 24.74 11.97
C LYS A 78 18.92 25.54 11.91
N LEU A 79 18.46 25.83 10.70
CA LEU A 79 17.15 26.42 10.48
C LEU A 79 16.06 25.34 10.64
N PRO A 80 14.90 25.68 11.22
CA PRO A 80 13.81 24.72 11.37
C PRO A 80 13.27 24.30 9.99
N TRP A 81 12.93 23.02 9.85
CA TRP A 81 12.29 22.51 8.63
C TRP A 81 10.92 23.15 8.42
N GLN A 82 10.68 23.71 7.25
CA GLN A 82 9.41 24.31 6.86
C GLN A 82 8.60 23.34 6.00
N GLN A 83 7.36 23.11 6.39
CA GLN A 83 6.38 22.41 5.55
C GLN A 83 5.74 23.42 4.57
N PRO A 84 5.44 23.00 3.32
CA PRO A 84 4.73 23.87 2.39
C PRO A 84 3.38 24.33 2.97
N ARG A 85 3.01 25.56 2.66
CA ARG A 85 1.69 26.14 2.92
C ARG A 85 0.88 26.17 1.63
N GLU A 86 -0.44 26.14 1.77
CA GLU A 86 -1.35 26.32 0.64
C GLU A 86 -1.35 27.78 0.16
N GLY A 87 -1.56 28.00 -1.14
CA GLY A 87 -1.69 29.35 -1.71
C GLY A 87 -0.36 30.07 -2.00
N CYS A 88 0.77 29.37 -2.01
CA CYS A 88 2.12 29.95 -2.21
C CYS A 88 2.50 30.23 -3.68
N MET A 89 1.58 30.75 -4.50
CA MET A 89 1.87 30.97 -5.93
C MET A 89 2.90 32.06 -6.19
N GLU A 90 2.93 33.11 -5.37
CA GLU A 90 3.78 34.30 -5.58
C GLU A 90 4.93 34.42 -4.59
N ASP A 91 4.84 33.72 -3.44
CA ASP A 91 5.86 33.78 -2.41
C ASP A 91 6.89 32.65 -2.56
N ASN A 92 8.09 33.02 -2.99
CA ASN A 92 9.23 32.12 -3.13
C ASN A 92 9.99 31.86 -1.81
N SER A 93 9.49 32.33 -0.67
CA SER A 93 10.09 32.08 0.63
C SER A 93 10.05 30.59 1.01
N GLU A 94 11.05 30.15 1.77
CA GLU A 94 11.08 28.79 2.34
C GLU A 94 9.87 28.52 3.24
N SER A 95 9.42 29.53 4.00
CA SER A 95 8.23 29.42 4.86
C SER A 95 6.93 29.17 4.11
N CYS A 96 6.87 29.52 2.83
CA CYS A 96 5.71 29.27 1.97
C CYS A 96 5.87 27.96 1.20
N ARG A 97 6.96 27.83 0.43
CA ARG A 97 7.18 26.67 -0.45
C ARG A 97 7.59 25.40 0.28
N GLY A 98 8.04 25.52 1.52
CA GLY A 98 8.65 24.44 2.30
C GLY A 98 10.12 24.20 1.96
N THR A 99 10.86 23.64 2.91
CA THR A 99 12.32 23.42 2.83
C THR A 99 12.73 22.57 1.64
N GLU A 100 11.96 21.51 1.32
CA GLU A 100 12.31 20.58 0.24
C GLU A 100 12.29 21.25 -1.14
N VAL A 101 11.18 21.92 -1.46
CA VAL A 101 11.00 22.65 -2.72
C VAL A 101 11.95 23.86 -2.78
N PHE A 102 12.19 24.51 -1.64
CA PHE A 102 13.12 25.64 -1.56
C PHE A 102 14.56 25.22 -1.86
N CYS A 103 15.09 24.21 -1.17
CA CYS A 103 16.47 23.77 -1.35
C CYS A 103 16.70 23.14 -2.74
N THR A 104 15.74 22.40 -3.28
CA THR A 104 15.86 21.80 -4.63
C THR A 104 15.75 22.81 -5.77
N GLY A 105 15.29 24.04 -5.49
CA GLY A 105 15.31 25.16 -6.46
C GLY A 105 16.70 25.76 -6.71
N ILE A 106 17.73 25.34 -5.96
CA ILE A 106 19.12 25.78 -6.15
C ILE A 106 19.76 24.96 -7.28
N GLU A 107 20.39 25.63 -8.25
CA GLU A 107 20.93 24.97 -9.46
C GLU A 107 22.12 24.04 -9.14
N SER A 108 22.97 24.43 -8.20
CA SER A 108 24.16 23.67 -7.83
C SER A 108 23.85 22.58 -6.81
N GLN A 109 24.11 21.32 -7.17
CA GLN A 109 23.89 20.15 -6.30
C GLN A 109 24.67 20.23 -4.98
N GLU A 110 25.90 20.76 -5.01
CA GLU A 110 26.68 20.97 -3.79
C GLU A 110 25.97 21.95 -2.84
N ARG A 111 25.35 23.00 -3.40
CA ARG A 111 24.58 23.97 -2.61
C ARG A 111 23.23 23.43 -2.16
N VAL A 112 22.58 22.56 -2.93
CA VAL A 112 21.39 21.83 -2.49
C VAL A 112 21.74 21.01 -1.24
N ALA A 113 22.84 20.26 -1.28
CA ALA A 113 23.30 19.49 -0.13
C ALA A 113 23.63 20.38 1.07
N ALA A 114 24.34 21.50 0.85
CA ALA A 114 24.64 22.48 1.89
C ALA A 114 23.37 23.14 2.47
N CYS A 115 22.36 23.38 1.63
CA CYS A 115 21.05 23.89 2.02
C CYS A 115 20.39 22.93 3.01
N PHE A 116 20.27 21.64 2.68
CA PHE A 116 19.69 20.64 3.58
C PHE A 116 20.51 20.40 4.85
N VAL A 117 21.84 20.41 4.78
CA VAL A 117 22.70 20.25 5.97
C VAL A 117 22.47 21.36 7.00
N ALA A 118 22.15 22.57 6.53
CA ALA A 118 21.85 23.71 7.38
C ALA A 118 20.42 23.72 7.95
N ARG A 119 19.58 22.74 7.61
CA ARG A 119 18.25 22.57 8.23
C ARG A 119 18.25 21.43 9.23
N GLU A 120 17.29 21.51 10.14
CA GLU A 120 16.82 20.37 10.91
C GLU A 120 16.24 19.30 9.97
N LEU A 121 16.19 18.04 10.44
CA LEU A 121 15.53 16.98 9.69
C LEU A 121 14.02 17.25 9.67
N GLY A 122 13.38 17.02 8.52
CA GLY A 122 11.94 17.17 8.39
C GLY A 122 11.19 16.19 9.28
N PRO A 123 10.05 16.55 9.88
CA PRO A 123 9.30 15.62 10.72
C PRO A 123 8.83 14.42 9.90
N TRP A 124 8.74 13.26 10.54
CA TRP A 124 8.05 12.11 9.97
C TRP A 124 6.55 12.34 10.01
N ILE A 125 5.87 12.23 8.88
CA ILE A 125 4.43 12.43 8.75
C ILE A 125 3.75 11.11 8.41
N HIS A 126 2.74 10.74 9.19
CA HIS A 126 1.88 9.60 8.86
C HIS A 126 0.88 9.97 7.77
N ARG A 127 0.52 8.98 6.94
CA ARG A 127 -0.52 9.14 5.92
C ARG A 127 -1.82 9.61 6.57
N GLN A 128 -2.45 10.61 5.97
CA GLN A 128 -3.76 11.09 6.38
C GLN A 128 -4.86 10.48 5.49
N THR A 129 -5.92 9.97 6.12
CA THR A 129 -7.09 9.45 5.39
C THR A 129 -8.04 10.58 5.01
N GLY A 130 -8.72 10.44 3.87
CA GLY A 130 -9.71 11.44 3.39
C GLY A 130 -9.09 12.70 2.78
N CYS A 131 -7.78 12.70 2.55
CA CYS A 131 -7.11 13.74 1.81
C CYS A 131 -6.87 13.30 0.36
N SER A 132 -7.00 14.23 -0.59
CA SER A 132 -6.80 13.99 -2.04
C SER A 132 -5.54 14.63 -2.60
N ASP A 133 -4.81 15.40 -1.80
CA ASP A 133 -3.62 16.11 -2.26
C ASP A 133 -2.44 15.16 -2.44
N LEU A 134 -1.59 15.44 -3.42
CA LEU A 134 -0.38 14.66 -3.64
C LEU A 134 0.80 15.22 -2.83
N ASN A 135 0.59 15.69 -1.60
CA ASN A 135 1.65 16.23 -0.75
C ASN A 135 2.04 15.26 0.38
N GLU A 136 3.19 15.49 1.02
CA GLU A 136 3.70 14.62 2.11
C GLU A 136 2.73 14.51 3.29
N ARG A 137 1.95 15.57 3.59
CA ARG A 137 0.95 15.54 4.66
C ARG A 137 -0.16 14.53 4.38
N CYS A 138 -0.54 14.41 3.11
CA CYS A 138 -1.58 13.51 2.67
C CYS A 138 -1.08 12.08 2.55
N LEU A 139 0.03 11.89 1.82
CA LEU A 139 0.56 10.57 1.47
C LEU A 139 1.30 9.91 2.63
N GLY A 140 1.84 10.70 3.56
CA GLY A 140 2.79 10.27 4.56
C GLY A 140 4.22 10.22 3.99
N THR A 141 5.21 10.33 4.88
CA THR A 141 6.64 10.43 4.54
C THR A 141 7.15 9.26 3.71
N ASP A 142 6.73 8.02 4.01
CA ASP A 142 7.22 6.84 3.31
C ASP A 142 6.81 6.83 1.84
N ALA A 143 5.50 6.96 1.57
CA ALA A 143 4.95 7.02 0.21
C ALA A 143 5.37 8.29 -0.53
N TRP A 144 5.52 9.42 0.19
CA TRP A 144 6.06 10.65 -0.38
C TRP A 144 7.50 10.48 -0.87
N CYS A 145 8.38 9.89 -0.05
CA CYS A 145 9.77 9.65 -0.41
C CYS A 145 9.93 8.66 -1.57
N GLU A 146 9.00 7.74 -1.73
CA GLU A 146 8.96 6.82 -2.87
C GLU A 146 8.57 7.52 -4.18
N ARG A 147 7.63 8.46 -4.12
CA ARG A 147 7.14 9.22 -5.28
C ARG A 147 8.03 10.41 -5.67
N SER A 148 8.74 11.01 -4.71
CA SER A 148 9.49 12.27 -4.88
C SER A 148 10.85 12.11 -5.59
N GLN A 149 10.98 11.11 -6.45
CA GLN A 149 12.18 10.85 -7.26
C GLN A 149 12.68 12.04 -8.11
N PRO A 150 11.84 13.01 -8.56
CA PRO A 150 12.38 14.19 -9.23
C PRO A 150 13.32 15.03 -8.34
N TYR A 151 13.17 14.96 -7.01
CA TYR A 151 13.90 15.78 -6.05
C TYR A 151 15.03 15.02 -5.35
N TRP A 152 14.92 13.69 -5.27
CA TRP A 152 15.83 12.81 -4.56
C TRP A 152 16.34 11.69 -5.46
N LYS A 153 17.60 11.28 -5.28
CA LYS A 153 18.16 10.19 -6.10
C LYS A 153 17.44 8.87 -5.85
N ASN A 154 16.98 8.64 -4.61
CA ASN A 154 16.22 7.45 -4.20
C ASN A 154 15.46 7.71 -2.89
N LYS A 155 14.60 6.75 -2.51
CA LYS A 155 13.80 6.76 -1.28
C LYS A 155 14.67 6.94 -0.03
N ASP A 156 15.79 6.21 0.07
CA ASP A 156 16.68 6.25 1.23
C ASP A 156 17.29 7.63 1.47
N GLU A 157 17.65 8.36 0.41
CA GLU A 157 18.17 9.72 0.52
C GLU A 157 17.09 10.69 1.06
N CYS A 158 15.85 10.57 0.58
CA CYS A 158 14.74 11.34 1.11
C CYS A 158 14.49 11.03 2.59
N LEU A 159 14.45 9.74 2.96
CA LEU A 159 14.25 9.28 4.33
C LEU A 159 15.39 9.73 5.26
N ALA A 160 16.63 9.77 4.78
CA ALA A 160 17.78 10.29 5.53
C ALA A 160 17.67 11.80 5.85
N ARG A 161 16.75 12.52 5.19
CA ARG A 161 16.43 13.93 5.47
C ARG A 161 15.20 14.10 6.35
N ARG A 162 14.65 13.01 6.87
CA ARG A 162 13.53 13.01 7.80
C ARG A 162 13.98 12.56 9.17
N GLN A 163 13.24 13.01 10.18
CA GLN A 163 13.33 12.46 11.52
C GLN A 163 13.00 10.96 11.43
N PRO A 164 13.61 10.12 12.27
CA PRO A 164 13.28 8.70 12.29
C PRO A 164 11.78 8.54 12.47
N ALA A 165 11.18 7.58 11.74
CA ALA A 165 9.80 7.21 11.96
C ALA A 165 9.60 6.99 13.47
N PRO A 166 8.58 7.63 14.09
CA PRO A 166 8.29 7.35 15.49
C PRO A 166 8.13 5.84 15.59
N ALA A 167 8.82 5.24 16.56
CA ALA A 167 8.70 3.81 16.81
C ALA A 167 7.21 3.50 16.82
N ALA A 168 6.78 2.66 15.87
CA ALA A 168 5.37 2.31 15.75
C ALA A 168 4.88 1.98 17.16
N PRO A 169 3.77 2.58 17.64
CA PRO A 169 3.30 2.37 19.00
C PRO A 169 3.31 0.87 19.21
N THR A 170 4.17 0.40 20.12
CA THR A 170 4.57 -1.01 20.23
C THR A 170 3.32 -1.86 20.21
N GLN A 171 2.92 -2.34 19.03
CA GLN A 171 1.73 -3.13 18.88
C GLN A 171 2.12 -4.47 19.48
N THR A 172 1.57 -4.67 20.67
CA THR A 172 1.37 -5.92 21.38
C THR A 172 1.87 -7.16 20.62
N THR A 173 3.00 -7.67 21.09
CA THR A 173 3.39 -9.08 21.01
C THR A 173 3.12 -9.76 19.66
N GLN A 174 4.02 -9.57 18.68
CA GLN A 174 4.17 -10.50 17.57
C GLN A 174 4.38 -11.91 18.12
N THR A 175 3.35 -12.76 18.10
CA THR A 175 3.58 -14.20 18.21
C THR A 175 3.88 -14.71 16.79
N ASN A 176 5.02 -15.38 16.62
CA ASN A 176 5.43 -15.99 15.35
C ASN A 176 5.63 -15.03 14.15
N GLY A 177 5.92 -13.75 14.41
CA GLY A 177 6.21 -12.75 13.36
C GLY A 177 4.99 -12.18 12.64
N LYS A 178 3.77 -12.60 13.02
CA LYS A 178 2.51 -12.05 12.49
C LYS A 178 1.98 -10.93 13.40
N LYS A 179 1.30 -9.94 12.81
CA LYS A 179 0.62 -8.86 13.54
C LYS A 179 -0.61 -9.42 14.24
N GLN A 180 -0.92 -8.93 15.44
CA GLN A 180 -2.13 -9.35 16.14
C GLN A 180 -3.38 -9.06 15.30
N TRP A 181 -4.33 -10.00 15.28
CA TRP A 181 -5.65 -9.74 14.72
C TRP A 181 -6.44 -8.81 15.64
N LEU A 182 -6.89 -7.65 15.14
CA LEU A 182 -7.64 -6.68 15.90
C LEU A 182 -9.12 -6.70 15.49
N GLN A 183 -10.01 -6.80 16.47
CA GLN A 183 -11.44 -6.60 16.27
C GLN A 183 -11.76 -5.11 16.28
N ALA A 184 -12.79 -4.70 15.54
CA ALA A 184 -13.19 -3.30 15.46
C ALA A 184 -13.62 -2.75 16.84
N GLU A 185 -13.04 -1.62 17.24
CA GLU A 185 -13.41 -0.86 18.42
C GLU A 185 -14.16 0.42 18.01
N ASN A 186 -15.19 0.81 18.78
CA ASN A 186 -15.89 2.08 18.53
C ASN A 186 -15.00 3.26 18.97
N CYS A 187 -14.13 3.73 18.09
CA CYS A 187 -13.31 4.91 18.31
C CYS A 187 -13.30 5.87 17.10
N PRO A 188 -13.01 7.16 17.35
CA PRO A 188 -13.11 8.21 16.32
C PRO A 188 -11.89 8.28 15.39
N GLU A 189 -10.79 7.59 15.72
CA GLU A 189 -9.57 7.61 14.94
C GLU A 189 -9.56 6.54 13.84
N VAL A 190 -8.87 6.82 12.74
CA VAL A 190 -8.70 5.87 11.64
C VAL A 190 -7.44 5.04 11.89
N SER A 191 -7.55 4.04 12.76
CA SER A 191 -6.48 3.10 13.11
C SER A 191 -6.96 1.65 12.93
N GLU A 192 -6.04 0.69 12.75
CA GLU A 192 -6.40 -0.74 12.66
C GLU A 192 -7.12 -1.23 13.91
N ARG A 193 -6.76 -0.66 15.08
CA ARG A 193 -7.44 -0.93 16.34
C ARG A 193 -8.92 -0.53 16.30
N CYS A 194 -9.23 0.62 15.72
CA CYS A 194 -10.60 1.11 15.63
C CYS A 194 -11.39 0.41 14.52
N LEU A 195 -10.81 0.29 13.34
CA LEU A 195 -11.48 -0.31 12.20
C LEU A 195 -11.56 -1.83 12.30
N GLY A 196 -10.64 -2.46 13.02
CA GLY A 196 -10.38 -3.90 12.97
C GLY A 196 -9.55 -4.29 11.75
N SER A 197 -8.86 -5.43 11.83
CA SER A 197 -7.92 -5.89 10.79
C SER A 197 -8.56 -6.07 9.41
N GLU A 198 -9.80 -6.56 9.34
CA GLU A 198 -10.53 -6.71 8.08
C GLU A 198 -10.79 -5.36 7.39
N ALA A 199 -11.47 -4.43 8.09
CA ALA A 199 -11.81 -3.14 7.52
C ALA A 199 -10.56 -2.28 7.28
N TRP A 200 -9.53 -2.44 8.11
CA TRP A 200 -8.22 -1.82 7.88
C TRP A 200 -7.58 -2.32 6.58
N CYS A 201 -7.53 -3.63 6.35
CA CYS A 201 -6.99 -4.21 5.13
C CYS A 201 -7.82 -3.88 3.88
N LEU A 202 -9.14 -3.67 4.02
CA LEU A 202 -10.01 -3.17 2.95
C LEU A 202 -9.77 -1.70 2.60
N SER A 203 -9.64 -0.86 3.62
CA SER A 203 -9.60 0.60 3.46
C SER A 203 -8.20 1.13 3.14
N ASN A 204 -7.17 0.36 3.49
CA ASN A 204 -5.78 0.67 3.19
C ASN A 204 -5.15 -0.46 2.36
N PRO A 205 -5.60 -0.67 1.12
CA PRO A 205 -4.77 -1.44 0.20
C PRO A 205 -3.46 -0.65 0.06
N SER A 206 -2.37 -1.13 0.64
CA SER A 206 -1.06 -0.72 0.15
C SER A 206 -1.05 -1.05 -1.33
N GLU A 207 -0.52 -0.16 -2.18
CA GLU A 207 -0.70 -0.21 -3.64
C GLU A 207 -0.35 -1.58 -4.27
N ASP A 208 0.45 -2.41 -3.60
CA ASP A 208 0.89 -3.73 -4.06
C ASP A 208 0.23 -4.95 -3.40
N LEU A 209 -0.58 -4.78 -2.35
CA LEU A 209 -1.17 -5.91 -1.61
C LEU A 209 -2.69 -5.87 -1.71
N LEU A 210 -3.26 -6.90 -2.34
CA LEU A 210 -4.69 -7.18 -2.21
C LEU A 210 -5.02 -7.36 -0.73
N GLY A 211 -6.26 -7.06 -0.32
CA GLY A 211 -6.68 -7.17 1.10
C GLY A 211 -6.32 -8.52 1.74
N LYS A 212 -6.24 -9.59 0.95
CA LYS A 212 -5.79 -10.92 1.35
C LYS A 212 -4.34 -10.97 1.83
N ASP A 213 -3.41 -10.33 1.14
CA ASP A 213 -2.00 -10.34 1.54
C ASP A 213 -1.82 -9.56 2.84
N CYS A 214 -2.55 -8.45 2.98
CA CYS A 214 -2.66 -7.74 4.25
C CYS A 214 -3.15 -8.69 5.35
N LEU A 215 -4.27 -9.41 5.18
CA LEU A 215 -4.76 -10.36 6.17
C LEU A 215 -3.77 -11.50 6.47
N SER A 216 -2.98 -11.95 5.49
CA SER A 216 -2.00 -13.02 5.67
C SER A 216 -0.87 -12.69 6.66
N GLU A 217 -0.55 -11.39 6.80
CA GLU A 217 0.41 -10.87 7.78
C GLU A 217 -0.15 -10.83 9.20
N ARG A 218 -1.46 -11.03 9.38
CA ARG A 218 -2.09 -11.11 10.70
C ARG A 218 -2.11 -12.53 11.23
N GLU A 219 -2.14 -12.62 12.56
CA GLU A 219 -2.55 -13.81 13.29
C GLU A 219 -3.92 -14.29 12.78
N GLU A 220 -4.19 -15.58 13.00
CA GLU A 220 -5.44 -16.19 12.60
C GLU A 220 -6.62 -15.49 13.28
N ALA A 221 -7.65 -15.16 12.49
CA ALA A 221 -8.82 -14.48 12.99
C ALA A 221 -9.59 -15.41 13.95
N PRO A 222 -10.07 -14.91 15.10
CA PRO A 222 -10.85 -15.73 16.01
C PRO A 222 -12.19 -16.13 15.37
N PHE A 223 -12.65 -17.35 15.66
CA PHE A 223 -14.00 -17.78 15.31
C PHE A 223 -15.00 -17.29 16.36
N GLU A 224 -15.93 -16.43 15.95
CA GLU A 224 -16.93 -15.82 16.81
C GLU A 224 -18.27 -16.57 16.70
N THR A 225 -18.89 -16.92 17.83
CA THR A 225 -20.19 -17.61 17.84
C THR A 225 -21.39 -16.67 17.69
N GLY A 226 -21.16 -15.35 17.68
CA GLY A 226 -22.20 -14.33 17.66
C GLY A 226 -22.86 -14.10 19.03
N GLN A 227 -23.58 -12.99 19.15
CA GLN A 227 -24.26 -12.57 20.38
C GLN A 227 -25.74 -12.33 20.10
N SER A 228 -26.62 -12.93 20.92
CA SER A 228 -28.07 -12.87 20.73
C SER A 228 -28.69 -11.49 20.94
N ASN A 229 -28.05 -10.61 21.71
CA ASN A 229 -28.55 -9.27 22.06
C ASN A 229 -27.79 -8.13 21.37
N CYS A 230 -27.26 -8.40 20.18
CA CYS A 230 -26.43 -7.43 19.48
C CYS A 230 -27.08 -7.01 18.14
N ASN A 231 -27.13 -5.70 17.89
CA ASN A 231 -27.76 -5.08 16.72
C ASN A 231 -26.74 -4.56 15.68
N GLU A 232 -25.45 -4.69 15.98
CA GLU A 232 -24.37 -4.22 15.10
C GLU A 232 -24.14 -5.20 13.94
N LYS A 233 -23.78 -4.69 12.76
CA LYS A 233 -23.34 -5.53 11.64
C LYS A 233 -21.85 -5.82 11.74
N LEU A 234 -21.40 -6.34 12.88
CA LEU A 234 -20.01 -6.74 13.12
C LEU A 234 -19.94 -8.25 13.32
N GLU A 235 -18.79 -8.85 13.01
CA GLU A 235 -18.61 -10.29 13.17
C GLU A 235 -18.85 -10.77 14.60
N ARG A 236 -18.30 -10.09 15.62
CA ARG A 236 -18.55 -10.39 17.05
C ARG A 236 -20.04 -10.49 17.41
N CYS A 237 -20.87 -9.78 16.64
CA CYS A 237 -22.30 -9.67 16.84
C CYS A 237 -23.05 -10.78 16.10
N LEU A 238 -22.74 -10.94 14.81
CA LEU A 238 -23.42 -11.86 13.89
C LEU A 238 -22.92 -13.30 14.02
N GLY A 239 -21.70 -13.49 14.52
CA GLY A 239 -20.95 -14.73 14.45
C GLY A 239 -20.25 -14.91 13.10
N THR A 240 -19.14 -15.63 13.11
CA THR A 240 -18.31 -15.89 11.92
C THR A 240 -19.11 -16.54 10.81
N GLU A 241 -19.99 -17.48 11.13
CA GLU A 241 -20.76 -18.19 10.10
C GLU A 241 -21.59 -17.22 9.25
N ARG A 242 -22.42 -16.41 9.92
CA ARG A 242 -23.25 -15.42 9.25
C ARG A 242 -22.42 -14.31 8.62
N TRP A 243 -21.35 -13.89 9.30
CA TRP A 243 -20.44 -12.88 8.78
C TRP A 243 -19.81 -13.32 7.45
N CYS A 244 -19.19 -14.51 7.41
CA CYS A 244 -18.61 -15.06 6.20
C CYS A 244 -19.67 -15.29 5.12
N ASN A 245 -20.89 -15.71 5.47
CA ASN A 245 -21.95 -15.88 4.47
C ASN A 245 -22.33 -14.56 3.79
N ASP A 246 -22.45 -13.49 4.59
CA ASP A 246 -23.00 -12.21 4.12
C ASP A 246 -21.92 -11.26 3.55
N ASN A 247 -20.66 -11.37 4.01
CA ASN A 247 -19.62 -10.36 3.76
C ASN A 247 -18.36 -10.88 3.04
N TYR A 248 -18.23 -12.18 2.75
CA TYR A 248 -16.95 -12.71 2.20
C TYR A 248 -16.49 -12.00 0.93
N LYS A 249 -17.42 -11.59 0.05
CA LYS A 249 -17.12 -11.03 -1.28
C LYS A 249 -16.28 -9.76 -1.25
N ALA A 250 -16.23 -9.05 -0.14
CA ALA A 250 -15.44 -7.83 -0.02
C ALA A 250 -13.93 -8.12 0.10
N LEU A 251 -13.56 -9.22 0.78
CA LEU A 251 -12.19 -9.48 1.23
C LEU A 251 -11.61 -10.82 0.76
N TYR A 252 -12.49 -11.77 0.46
CA TYR A 252 -12.14 -13.17 0.29
C TYR A 252 -12.57 -13.65 -1.09
N GLU A 253 -11.84 -14.61 -1.62
CA GLU A 253 -12.14 -15.20 -2.94
C GLU A 253 -13.45 -16.00 -2.90
N SER A 254 -13.71 -16.67 -1.78
CA SER A 254 -14.89 -17.50 -1.58
C SER A 254 -15.30 -17.50 -0.11
N ARG A 255 -16.49 -18.05 0.15
CA ARG A 255 -16.95 -18.27 1.52
C ARG A 255 -15.99 -19.20 2.29
N SER A 256 -15.43 -20.22 1.63
CA SER A 256 -14.48 -21.16 2.25
C SER A 256 -13.15 -20.48 2.60
N ASP A 257 -12.69 -19.51 1.79
CA ASP A 257 -11.50 -18.70 2.07
C ASP A 257 -11.64 -17.84 3.34
N CYS A 258 -12.87 -17.33 3.60
CA CYS A 258 -13.20 -16.62 4.84
C CYS A 258 -13.08 -17.51 6.09
N TYR A 259 -13.56 -18.76 6.00
CA TYR A 259 -13.44 -19.74 7.10
C TYR A 259 -12.00 -20.21 7.32
N GLU A 260 -11.24 -20.41 6.25
CA GLU A 260 -9.83 -20.82 6.34
C GLU A 260 -8.94 -19.77 6.99
N THR A 261 -9.24 -18.48 6.78
CA THR A 261 -8.56 -17.37 7.47
C THR A 261 -8.77 -17.39 9.00
N ARG A 262 -9.78 -18.15 9.46
CA ARG A 262 -10.13 -18.39 10.87
C ARG A 262 -9.78 -19.81 11.34
N GLY A 263 -8.89 -20.48 10.61
CA GLY A 263 -8.42 -21.82 10.96
C GLY A 263 -9.41 -22.95 10.73
N ILE A 264 -10.51 -22.70 10.02
CA ILE A 264 -11.50 -23.74 9.70
C ILE A 264 -11.26 -24.25 8.28
N PRO A 265 -10.72 -25.46 8.09
CA PRO A 265 -10.32 -25.96 6.78
C PRO A 265 -11.53 -26.54 6.01
N ILE A 266 -12.51 -25.69 5.69
CA ILE A 266 -13.76 -26.09 5.03
C ILE A 266 -13.48 -26.81 3.70
N ARG A 267 -12.55 -26.33 2.86
CA ARG A 267 -12.22 -27.02 1.60
C ARG A 267 -11.68 -28.42 1.83
N ALA A 268 -10.75 -28.59 2.78
CA ALA A 268 -10.22 -29.91 3.09
C ALA A 268 -11.32 -30.86 3.58
N PHE A 269 -12.25 -30.36 4.40
CA PHE A 269 -13.40 -31.12 4.84
C PHE A 269 -14.35 -31.51 3.69
N GLU A 270 -14.69 -30.56 2.81
CA GLU A 270 -15.50 -30.80 1.61
C GLU A 270 -14.83 -31.83 0.69
N GLU A 271 -13.52 -31.74 0.50
CA GLU A 271 -12.73 -32.69 -0.30
C GLU A 271 -12.72 -34.10 0.30
N GLU A 272 -12.57 -34.24 1.62
CA GLU A 272 -12.64 -35.55 2.27
C GLU A 272 -14.04 -36.18 2.19
N ILE A 273 -15.11 -35.37 2.35
CA ILE A 273 -16.49 -35.84 2.15
C ILE A 273 -16.67 -36.30 0.71
N ALA A 274 -16.28 -35.48 -0.26
CA ALA A 274 -16.39 -35.81 -1.68
C ALA A 274 -15.64 -37.11 -1.97
N ARG A 275 -14.39 -37.23 -1.52
CA ARG A 275 -13.57 -38.44 -1.69
C ARG A 275 -14.22 -39.69 -1.07
N ALA A 276 -14.85 -39.57 0.09
CA ALA A 276 -15.48 -40.68 0.79
C ALA A 276 -16.84 -41.10 0.20
N LEU A 277 -17.62 -40.15 -0.30
CA LEU A 277 -19.00 -40.37 -0.72
C LEU A 277 -19.16 -40.49 -2.24
N GLU A 278 -18.40 -39.75 -3.04
CA GLU A 278 -18.58 -39.67 -4.49
C GLU A 278 -18.48 -41.04 -5.18
N PRO A 279 -17.47 -41.90 -4.89
CA PRO A 279 -17.40 -43.22 -5.54
C PRO A 279 -18.60 -44.11 -5.20
N LYS A 280 -19.13 -44.00 -3.96
CA LYS A 280 -20.28 -44.78 -3.51
C LYS A 280 -21.58 -44.28 -4.15
N ALA A 281 -21.74 -42.95 -4.22
CA ALA A 281 -22.87 -42.31 -4.86
C ALA A 281 -22.90 -42.61 -6.37
N GLN A 282 -21.76 -42.47 -7.06
CA GLN A 282 -21.63 -42.80 -8.48
C GLN A 282 -21.97 -44.27 -8.75
N LYS A 283 -21.47 -45.20 -7.92
CA LYS A 283 -21.79 -46.62 -8.04
C LYS A 283 -23.29 -46.88 -7.85
N LEU A 284 -23.89 -46.35 -6.79
CA LEU A 284 -25.31 -46.53 -6.50
C LEU A 284 -26.19 -45.97 -7.61
N ALA A 285 -25.88 -44.76 -8.09
CA ALA A 285 -26.60 -44.12 -9.18
C ALA A 285 -26.49 -44.94 -10.49
N ARG A 286 -25.28 -45.40 -10.84
CA ARG A 286 -25.04 -46.23 -12.01
C ARG A 286 -25.80 -47.56 -11.94
N ASP A 287 -25.69 -48.26 -10.83
CA ASP A 287 -26.32 -49.58 -10.65
C ASP A 287 -27.86 -49.44 -10.68
N SER A 288 -28.41 -48.38 -10.06
CA SER A 288 -29.85 -48.09 -10.08
C SER A 288 -30.34 -47.75 -11.49
N PHE A 289 -29.60 -46.92 -12.23
CA PHE A 289 -29.89 -46.58 -13.62
C PHE A 289 -29.93 -47.83 -14.50
N ILE A 290 -28.89 -48.68 -14.43
CA ILE A 290 -28.79 -49.90 -15.24
C ILE A 290 -29.97 -50.84 -14.95
N ASN A 291 -30.27 -51.08 -13.67
CA ASN A 291 -31.34 -51.99 -13.28
C ASN A 291 -32.71 -51.52 -13.80
N VAL A 292 -33.03 -50.22 -13.63
CA VAL A 292 -34.29 -49.64 -14.14
C VAL A 292 -34.34 -49.67 -15.67
N ALA A 293 -33.26 -49.27 -16.34
CA ALA A 293 -33.21 -49.26 -17.80
C ALA A 293 -33.36 -50.66 -18.41
N VAL A 294 -32.69 -51.67 -17.83
CA VAL A 294 -32.77 -53.07 -18.29
C VAL A 294 -34.17 -53.64 -18.06
N ASP A 295 -34.76 -53.41 -16.89
CA ASP A 295 -36.11 -53.86 -16.58
C ASP A 295 -37.15 -53.21 -17.52
N THR A 296 -37.08 -51.89 -17.72
CA THR A 296 -37.97 -51.17 -18.65
C THR A 296 -37.78 -51.65 -20.09
N ALA A 297 -36.55 -51.80 -20.57
CA ALA A 297 -36.30 -52.33 -21.92
C ALA A 297 -36.87 -53.74 -22.08
N THR A 298 -36.69 -54.60 -21.08
CA THR A 298 -37.21 -55.98 -21.07
C THR A 298 -38.74 -55.99 -21.15
N ARG A 299 -39.42 -55.18 -20.34
CA ARG A 299 -40.88 -55.04 -20.38
C ARG A 299 -41.39 -54.53 -21.73
N GLN A 300 -40.72 -53.54 -22.32
CA GLN A 300 -41.09 -53.00 -23.64
C GLN A 300 -40.92 -54.06 -24.75
N LEU A 301 -39.81 -54.80 -24.74
CA LEU A 301 -39.54 -55.85 -25.73
C LEU A 301 -40.51 -57.03 -25.59
N LEU A 302 -40.84 -57.46 -24.36
CA LEU A 302 -41.85 -58.50 -24.13
C LEU A 302 -43.24 -58.10 -24.64
N ASN A 303 -43.55 -56.80 -24.60
CA ASN A 303 -44.77 -56.22 -25.17
C ASN A 303 -44.67 -55.94 -26.69
N LYS A 304 -43.67 -56.50 -27.37
CA LYS A 304 -43.43 -56.38 -28.82
C LYS A 304 -43.23 -54.93 -29.31
N ALA A 305 -42.76 -54.03 -28.45
CA ALA A 305 -42.34 -52.70 -28.88
C ALA A 305 -41.12 -52.78 -29.82
N SER A 306 -40.91 -51.76 -30.65
CA SER A 306 -39.69 -51.66 -31.45
C SER A 306 -38.46 -51.44 -30.55
N ILE A 307 -37.29 -51.87 -31.00
CA ILE A 307 -36.02 -51.66 -30.29
C ILE A 307 -35.80 -50.17 -29.96
N GLN A 308 -36.15 -49.26 -30.89
CA GLN A 308 -36.01 -47.82 -30.67
C GLN A 308 -36.97 -47.30 -29.59
N SER A 309 -38.21 -47.80 -29.56
CA SER A 309 -39.17 -47.46 -28.51
C SER A 309 -38.71 -47.95 -27.14
N ALA A 310 -38.22 -49.20 -27.06
CA ALA A 310 -37.68 -49.79 -25.83
C ALA A 310 -36.46 -49.02 -25.32
N LYS A 311 -35.55 -48.62 -26.22
CA LYS A 311 -34.38 -47.78 -25.87
C LYS A 311 -34.79 -46.43 -25.30
N ARG A 312 -35.74 -45.74 -25.95
CA ARG A 312 -36.21 -44.42 -25.48
C ARG A 312 -36.84 -44.52 -24.08
N ALA A 313 -37.74 -45.48 -23.88
CA ALA A 313 -38.38 -45.70 -22.58
C ALA A 313 -37.35 -46.04 -21.49
N ALA A 314 -36.37 -46.90 -21.78
CA ALA A 314 -35.30 -47.23 -20.84
C ALA A 314 -34.45 -46.02 -20.46
N GLN A 315 -34.16 -45.13 -21.42
CA GLN A 315 -33.43 -43.89 -21.16
C GLN A 315 -34.25 -42.90 -20.31
N GLU A 316 -35.53 -42.72 -20.62
CA GLU A 316 -36.44 -41.84 -19.87
C GLU A 316 -36.62 -42.32 -18.42
N ASP A 317 -36.89 -43.61 -18.20
CA ASP A 317 -37.03 -44.18 -16.86
C ASP A 317 -35.69 -44.18 -16.09
N GLY A 318 -34.58 -44.41 -16.80
CA GLY A 318 -33.24 -44.31 -16.23
C GLY A 318 -32.92 -42.90 -15.73
N LEU A 319 -33.23 -41.87 -16.52
CA LEU A 319 -33.06 -40.47 -16.08
C LEU A 319 -33.99 -40.11 -14.94
N ARG A 320 -35.23 -40.64 -14.94
CA ARG A 320 -36.19 -40.44 -13.86
C ARG A 320 -35.69 -41.00 -12.53
N ILE A 321 -35.02 -42.16 -12.52
CA ILE A 321 -34.47 -42.70 -11.26
C ILE A 321 -33.31 -41.87 -10.73
N LEU A 322 -32.51 -41.24 -11.60
CA LEU A 322 -31.45 -40.33 -11.16
C LEU A 322 -32.01 -39.07 -10.47
N ASP A 323 -33.06 -38.46 -11.02
CA ASP A 323 -33.77 -37.32 -10.39
C ASP A 323 -34.36 -37.70 -9.01
N ILE A 324 -34.92 -38.91 -8.89
CA ILE A 324 -35.41 -39.41 -7.59
C ILE A 324 -34.27 -39.59 -6.60
N LEU A 325 -33.13 -40.15 -7.04
CA LEU A 325 -31.95 -40.35 -6.19
C LEU A 325 -31.38 -39.02 -5.70
N GLU A 326 -31.26 -38.01 -6.58
CA GLU A 326 -30.80 -36.67 -6.23
C GLU A 326 -31.67 -36.06 -5.11
N LYS A 327 -32.99 -36.01 -5.31
CA LYS A 327 -33.94 -35.49 -4.31
C LYS A 327 -33.90 -36.27 -3.00
N THR A 328 -33.68 -37.58 -3.07
CA THR A 328 -33.60 -38.45 -1.89
C THR A 328 -32.31 -38.19 -1.11
N VAL A 329 -31.17 -38.07 -1.80
CA VAL A 329 -29.88 -37.74 -1.17
C VAL A 329 -29.94 -36.37 -0.51
N GLU A 330 -30.50 -35.36 -1.19
CA GLU A 330 -30.71 -34.03 -0.62
C GLU A 330 -31.53 -34.11 0.66
N LYS A 331 -32.70 -34.75 0.60
CA LYS A 331 -33.58 -34.92 1.76
C LYS A 331 -32.89 -35.64 2.93
N VAL A 332 -32.25 -36.77 2.68
CA VAL A 332 -31.59 -37.58 3.73
C VAL A 332 -30.40 -36.83 4.33
N THR A 333 -29.68 -36.05 3.52
CA THR A 333 -28.58 -35.20 3.98
C THR A 333 -29.10 -34.12 4.91
N ASN A 334 -30.15 -33.38 4.49
CA ASN A 334 -30.77 -32.34 5.31
C ASN A 334 -31.30 -32.91 6.64
N GLU A 335 -32.04 -34.02 6.60
CA GLU A 335 -32.51 -34.68 7.82
C GLU A 335 -31.36 -35.19 8.71
N GLY A 336 -30.25 -35.64 8.12
CA GLY A 336 -29.06 -36.07 8.83
C GLY A 336 -28.37 -34.91 9.54
N VAL A 337 -28.25 -33.78 8.86
CA VAL A 337 -27.71 -32.52 9.38
C VAL A 337 -28.60 -32.00 10.52
N ASP A 338 -29.92 -31.92 10.32
CA ASP A 338 -30.87 -31.48 11.35
C ASP A 338 -30.79 -32.37 12.61
N ARG A 339 -30.72 -33.69 12.44
CA ARG A 339 -30.54 -34.64 13.56
C ARG A 339 -29.19 -34.49 14.26
N ALA A 340 -28.14 -34.11 13.54
CA ALA A 340 -26.84 -33.86 14.13
C ALA A 340 -26.89 -32.59 14.99
N PHE A 341 -27.53 -31.52 14.49
CA PHE A 341 -27.67 -30.25 15.21
C PHE A 341 -28.60 -30.34 16.42
N ALA A 342 -29.69 -31.11 16.34
CA ALA A 342 -30.61 -31.33 17.47
C ALA A 342 -29.96 -32.01 18.70
N ARG A 343 -28.69 -32.42 18.63
CA ARG A 343 -27.92 -32.96 19.78
C ARG A 343 -27.15 -31.88 20.54
N PHE A 344 -27.08 -30.67 19.99
CA PHE A 344 -26.34 -29.55 20.55
C PHE A 344 -27.25 -28.44 21.09
N ASP A 345 -28.56 -28.51 20.79
CA ASP A 345 -29.65 -27.78 21.48
C ASP A 345 -30.15 -28.56 22.70
#